data_AF-A0A9P2RZQ6-F1
#
_entry.id   AF-A0A9P2RZQ6-F1
#
_cell.length_a   1.000
_cell.length_b   1.000
_cell.length_c   1.000
_cell.angle_alpha   90.00
_cell.angle_beta   90.00
_cell.angle_gamma   90.00
#
_symmetry.space_group_name_H-M   'P 1'
#
loop_
_entity.id
_entity.type
_entity.pdbx_description
1 polymer ?
#
loop_
_entity_poly.entity_id
_entity_poly.type
_entity_poly.pdbx_seq_one_letter_code
_entity_poly.pdbx_strand_id
1 'polypeptide(L)' 'MGKTSLMRVASTILICIGLIGMMNPAFFIAEGSGGGRWVFIVIFILGARKMWTTIKKIKWHNDDH' A
#
# COMPACT_ATOMS: atom_id res chain seq x y z
N MET A 1 -4.94 5.30 -27.91
CA MET A 1 -4.45 4.41 -26.84
C MET A 1 -3.38 5.15 -26.05
N GLY A 2 -3.54 5.42 -24.76
CA GLY A 2 -2.55 6.23 -24.02
C GLY A 2 -2.79 6.34 -22.51
N LYS A 3 -4.02 6.10 -22.05
CA LYS A 3 -4.40 6.18 -20.62
C LYS A 3 -3.92 4.98 -19.78
N THR A 4 -3.64 3.84 -20.41
CA THR A 4 -3.23 2.58 -19.74
C THR A 4 -1.75 2.55 -19.32
N SER A 5 -0.88 3.31 -20.00
CA SER A 5 0.54 3.40 -19.64
C SER A 5 0.73 4.14 -18.31
N LEU A 6 0.09 5.32 -18.17
CA LEU A 6 0.17 6.14 -16.96
C LEU A 6 -0.32 5.38 -15.72
N MET A 7 -1.43 4.64 -15.86
CA MET A 7 -2.02 3.85 -14.77
C MET A 7 -1.11 2.69 -14.31
N ARG A 8 -0.43 2.00 -15.25
CA ARG A 8 0.57 0.98 -14.91
C ARG A 8 1.77 1.58 -14.20
N VAL A 9 2.30 2.68 -14.73
CA VAL A 9 3.46 3.37 -14.15
C VAL A 9 3.15 3.86 -12.75
N ALA A 10 1.99 4.48 -12.53
CA ALA A 10 1.54 4.91 -11.21
C ALA A 10 1.44 3.73 -10.24
N SER A 11 0.88 2.60 -10.68
CA SER A 11 0.77 1.39 -9.86
C SER A 11 2.14 0.81 -9.50
N THR A 12 3.09 0.79 -10.44
CA THR A 12 4.48 0.34 -10.20
C THR A 12 5.18 1.27 -9.21
N ILE A 13 5.03 2.59 -9.34
CA ILE A 13 5.60 3.58 -8.42
C ILE A 13 5.04 3.38 -7.01
N LEU A 14 3.72 3.17 -6.85
CA LEU A 14 3.09 2.89 -5.56
C LEU A 14 3.64 1.62 -4.91
N ILE A 15 3.85 0.55 -5.68
CA ILE A 15 4.43 -0.70 -5.19
C ILE A 15 5.89 -0.49 -4.75
N CYS A 16 6.69 0.22 -5.54
CA CYS A 16 8.07 0.54 -5.19
C CYS A 16 8.17 1.38 -3.92
N ILE A 17 7.33 2.41 -3.76
CA ILE A 17 7.31 3.25 -2.55
C ILE A 17 6.91 2.40 -1.32
N GLY A 18 5.92 1.52 -1.47
CA GLY A 18 5.51 0.59 -0.41
C GLY A 18 6.62 -0.38 -0.01
N LEU A 19 7.35 -0.93 -0.98
CA LEU A 19 8.49 -1.84 -0.73
C LEU A 19 9.68 -1.11 -0.09
N ILE A 20 10.03 0.08 -0.59
CA ILE A 20 11.14 0.87 -0.05
C ILE A 20 10.89 1.25 1.40
N GLY A 21 9.67 1.68 1.74
CA GLY A 21 9.38 2.00 3.13
C GLY A 21 9.10 0.78 4.02
N MET A 22 8.87 -0.41 3.47
CA MET A 22 8.95 -1.68 4.23
C MET A 22 10.40 -2.09 4.50
N MET A 23 11.29 -1.97 3.52
CA MET A 23 12.72 -2.34 3.66
C MET A 23 13.49 -1.35 4.53
N ASN A 24 13.18 -0.07 4.43
CA ASN A 24 13.83 0.97 5.21
C ASN A 24 12.79 1.96 5.77
N PRO A 25 12.07 1.56 6.83
CA PRO A 25 11.11 2.46 7.48
C PRO A 25 11.82 3.71 8.03
N ALA A 26 13.11 3.61 8.41
CA ALA A 26 13.92 4.74 8.85
C ALA A 26 14.07 5.85 7.78
N PHE A 27 13.91 5.55 6.49
CA PHE A 27 13.96 6.55 5.42
C PHE A 27 12.76 7.52 5.46
N PHE A 28 11.58 7.04 5.89
CA PHE A 28 10.40 7.87 6.15
C PHE A 28 10.30 8.34 7.61
N ILE A 29 11.04 7.66 8.50
CA ILE A 29 11.02 7.87 9.94
C ILE A 29 12.20 8.72 10.43
N ALA A 30 13.19 9.08 9.61
CA ALA A 30 14.35 9.88 10.04
C ALA A 30 13.92 11.15 10.81
N GLU A 31 14.57 11.37 11.97
CA GLU A 31 14.34 12.48 12.90
C GLU A 31 14.41 13.82 12.17
N GLY A 32 13.24 14.42 11.91
CA GLY A 32 13.11 15.69 11.19
C GLY A 32 11.96 15.73 10.18
N SER A 33 11.42 14.59 9.76
CA SER A 33 10.39 14.56 8.71
C SER A 33 8.96 14.92 9.19
N GLY A 34 8.70 14.96 10.51
CA GLY A 34 7.47 15.47 11.16
C GLY A 34 6.15 14.78 10.72
N GLY A 35 5.74 14.98 9.47
CA GLY A 35 4.55 14.39 8.85
C GLY A 35 4.80 13.08 8.07
N GLY A 36 6.02 12.83 7.57
CA GLY A 36 6.30 11.64 6.72
C GLY A 36 6.02 10.31 7.42
N ARG A 37 6.28 10.24 8.74
CA ARG A 37 6.00 9.09 9.61
C ARG A 37 4.51 8.71 9.62
N TRP A 38 3.65 9.70 9.86
CA TRP A 38 2.22 9.50 9.97
C TRP A 38 1.59 9.13 8.63
N VAL A 39 2.05 9.75 7.54
CA VAL A 39 1.61 9.44 6.18
C VAL A 39 1.94 7.99 5.82
N PHE A 40 3.14 7.51 6.16
CA PHE A 40 3.54 6.14 5.88
C PHE A 40 2.70 5.11 6.65
N ILE A 41 2.47 5.35 7.94
CA ILE A 41 1.63 4.49 8.79
C ILE A 41 0.19 4.44 8.27
N VAL A 42 -0.39 5.60 7.89
CA VAL A 42 -1.76 5.67 7.38
C VAL A 42 -1.90 4.90 6.06
N ILE A 43 -0.95 5.06 5.13
CA ILE A 43 -0.96 4.34 3.84
C ILE A 43 -0.80 2.83 4.05
N PHE A 44 0.09 2.41 4.95
CA PHE A 44 0.28 1.00 5.27
C PHE A 44 -0.97 0.37 5.88
N ILE A 45 -1.62 1.04 6.84
CA ILE A 45 -2.88 0.58 7.45
C ILE A 45 -4.01 0.55 6.41
N LEU A 46 -4.12 1.55 5.55
CA LEU A 46 -5.12 1.57 4.48
C LEU A 46 -4.93 0.39 3.51
N GLY A 47 -3.67 0.14 3.12
CA GLY A 47 -3.29 -0.99 2.27
C GLY A 47 -3.66 -2.32 2.92
N ALA A 48 -3.29 -2.51 4.18
CA ALA A 48 -3.60 -3.71 4.95
C ALA A 48 -5.11 -3.93 5.14
N ARG A 49 -5.90 -2.89 5.47
CA ARG A 49 -7.37 -2.99 5.59
C ARG A 49 -8.01 -3.40 4.27
N LYS A 50 -7.56 -2.83 3.15
CA LYS A 50 -8.10 -3.18 1.82
C LYS A 50 -7.79 -4.63 1.47
N MET A 51 -6.55 -5.07 1.72
CA MET A 51 -6.14 -6.46 1.51
C MET A 51 -6.93 -7.42 2.41
N TRP A 52 -7.15 -7.07 3.67
CA TRP A 52 -7.98 -7.83 4.62
C TRP A 52 -9.43 -7.98 4.12
N THR A 53 -10.04 -6.90 3.63
CA THR A 53 -11.42 -6.98 3.09
C THR A 53 -11.52 -7.87 1.86
N THR A 54 -10.50 -7.88 1.00
CA THR A 54 -10.44 -8.77 -0.16
C THR A 54 -10.28 -10.23 0.26
N ILE A 55 -9.36 -10.52 1.19
CA ILE A 55 -9.18 -11.87 1.73
C ILE A 55 -10.45 -12.36 2.41
N LYS A 56 -11.12 -11.51 3.19
CA LYS A 56 -12.37 -11.86 3.89
C LYS A 56 -13.51 -12.15 2.91
N LYS A 57 -13.62 -11.39 1.81
CA LYS A 57 -14.58 -11.68 0.73
C LYS A 57 -14.31 -13.02 0.05
N ILE A 58 -13.04 -13.35 -0.21
CA ILE A 58 -12.66 -14.64 -0.79
C ILE A 58 -12.96 -15.78 0.18
N LYS A 59 -12.76 -15.55 1.48
CA LYS A 59 -13.03 -16.55 2.52
C LYS A 59 -14.53 -16.85 2.67
N TRP A 60 -15.37 -15.82 2.76
CA TRP A 60 -16.84 -16.01 2.81
C TRP A 60 -17.37 -16.78 1.61
N HIS A 61 -16.88 -16.50 0.41
CA HIS A 61 -17.31 -17.25 -0.78
C HIS A 61 -16.95 -18.75 -0.75
N ASN A 62 -15.98 -19.17 0.08
CA ASN A 62 -15.64 -20.59 0.24
C ASN A 62 -16.37 -21.27 1.40
N ASP A 63 -16.91 -20.50 2.36
CA ASP A 63 -17.69 -21.04 3.49
C ASP A 63 -19.18 -21.26 3.11
N ASP A 64 -19.62 -20.72 1.97
CA ASP A 64 -21.00 -20.83 1.47
C ASP A 64 -21.23 -22.05 0.55
N HIS A 65 -20.28 -22.99 0.49
CA HIS A 65 -20.27 -24.10 -0.49
C HIS A 65 -20.14 -25.50 0.13
#